data_AF-A0AA90V0U4-F1
#
_entry.id   AF-A0AA90V0U4-F1
#
_cell.length_a   1.000
_cell.length_b   1.000
_cell.length_c   1.000
_cell.angle_alpha   90.00
_cell.angle_beta   90.00
_cell.angle_gamma   90.00
#
_symmetry.space_group_name_H-M   'P 1'
#
loop_
_entity.id
_entity.type
_entity.pdbx_description
1 polymer ?
#
loop_
_entity_poly.entity_id
_entity_poly.type
_entity_poly.pdbx_seq_one_letter_code
_entity_poly.pdbx_strand_id
1 'polypeptide(L)' 'YNYVVRVAGKKTEQTVFCLPKFTIPDDKELIVEMNEKEGGRHQSFVVENSDLVRALTINELSVK' A
#
# COMPACT_ATOMS: atom_id res chain seq x y z
N TYR A 1 1.48 1.83 -16.30
CA TYR A 1 2.72 1.54 -15.56
C TYR A 1 3.00 2.72 -14.63
N ASN A 2 2.59 2.66 -13.36
CA ASN A 2 2.77 3.76 -12.39
C ASN A 2 3.47 3.23 -11.13
N TYR A 3 4.67 2.67 -11.29
CA TYR A 3 5.55 2.36 -10.16
C TYR A 3 6.48 3.55 -9.94
N VAL A 4 6.08 4.45 -9.05
CA VAL A 4 6.82 5.69 -8.80
C VAL A 4 7.94 5.41 -7.80
N VAL A 5 9.18 5.48 -8.28
CA VAL A 5 10.39 5.24 -7.46
C VAL A 5 11.00 6.51 -6.87
N ARG A 6 10.46 7.69 -7.22
CA ARG A 6 10.96 8.99 -6.76
C ARG A 6 9.81 9.99 -6.65
N VAL A 7 9.74 10.70 -5.53
CA VAL A 7 8.80 11.81 -5.32
C VAL A 7 9.59 13.11 -5.27
N ALA A 8 9.25 14.06 -6.14
CA ALA A 8 9.89 15.38 -6.12
C ALA A 8 9.47 16.20 -4.89
N GLY A 9 10.31 17.15 -4.48
CA GLY A 9 9.99 18.02 -3.34
C GLY A 9 8.67 18.77 -3.54
N LYS A 10 7.83 18.82 -2.50
CA LYS A 10 6.49 19.44 -2.52
C LYS A 10 5.54 18.85 -3.58
N LYS A 11 5.77 17.61 -4.02
CA LYS A 11 4.88 16.85 -4.90
C LYS A 11 4.29 15.65 -4.17
N THR A 12 3.19 15.16 -4.71
CA THR A 12 2.49 13.96 -4.25
C THR A 12 2.35 13.03 -5.43
N GLU A 13 2.71 11.76 -5.23
CA GLU A 13 2.62 10.71 -6.22
C GLU A 13 1.84 9.54 -5.61
N GLN A 14 1.13 8.78 -6.44
CA GLN A 14 0.32 7.64 -6.00
C GLN A 14 0.75 6.38 -6.76
N THR A 15 1.06 5.33 -6.02
CA THR A 15 1.29 3.98 -6.57
C THR A 15 0.24 3.05 -6.00
N VAL A 16 -0.41 2.26 -6.85
CA VAL A 16 -1.42 1.27 -6.46
C VAL A 16 -0.81 -0.12 -6.61
N PHE A 17 -0.84 -0.90 -5.54
CA PHE A 17 -0.43 -2.30 -5.55
C PHE A 17 -1.68 -3.19 -5.49
N CYS A 18 -1.79 -4.11 -6.44
CA CYS A 18 -2.81 -5.15 -6.43
C CYS A 18 -2.16 -6.45 -5.98
N LEU A 19 -2.63 -6.99 -4.87
CA LEU A 19 -2.22 -8.30 -4.39
C LEU A 19 -3.25 -9.35 -4.84
N PRO A 20 -2.83 -10.61 -5.11
CA PRO A 20 -3.80 -11.69 -5.30
C PRO A 20 -4.67 -11.84 -4.04
N LYS A 21 -5.86 -12.43 -4.17
CA LYS A 21 -6.69 -12.71 -3.01
C LYS A 21 -5.98 -13.72 -2.10
N PHE A 22 -5.83 -13.38 -0.83
CA PHE A 22 -5.33 -14.28 0.22
C PHE A 22 -6.15 -14.11 1.49
N THR A 23 -5.96 -15.03 2.44
CA THR A 23 -6.54 -14.98 3.77
C THR A 23 -5.47 -14.58 4.76
N ILE A 24 -5.74 -13.59 5.61
CA ILE A 24 -4.93 -13.34 6.81
C ILE A 24 -5.41 -14.35 7.85
N PRO A 25 -4.57 -15.31 8.31
CA PRO A 25 -4.97 -16.29 9.30
C PRO A 25 -5.25 -15.66 10.66
N ASP A 26 -5.94 -16.40 11.53
CA ASP A 26 -6.11 -16.01 12.94
C ASP A 26 -4.74 -15.77 13.61
N ASP A 27 -4.70 -14.79 14.52
CA ASP A 27 -3.49 -14.36 15.23
C ASP A 27 -2.33 -13.95 14.31
N LYS A 28 -2.64 -13.44 13.11
CA LYS A 28 -1.68 -12.86 12.16
C LYS A 28 -2.07 -11.45 11.74
N GLU A 29 -1.06 -10.69 11.34
CA GLU A 29 -1.19 -9.33 10.85
C GLU A 29 -0.64 -9.21 9.43
N LEU A 30 -1.22 -8.31 8.65
CA LEU A 30 -0.64 -7.85 7.40
C LEU A 30 0.09 -6.53 7.66
N ILE A 31 1.41 -6.53 7.51
CA ILE A 31 2.25 -5.34 7.69
C ILE A 31 2.73 -4.90 6.31
N VAL A 32 2.58 -3.61 6.01
CA VAL A 32 3.11 -2.99 4.80
C VAL A 32 4.30 -2.13 5.19
N GLU A 33 5.44 -2.41 4.55
CA GLU A 33 6.69 -1.71 4.79
C GLU A 33 7.22 -1.08 3.50
N MET A 34 7.70 0.16 3.62
CA MET A 34 8.30 0.92 2.54
C MET A 34 9.67 1.43 2.97
N ASN A 35 10.66 1.20 2.12
CA ASN A 35 12.05 1.58 2.36
C ASN A 35 12.58 2.46 1.25
N GLU A 36 13.35 3.48 1.62
CA GLU A 36 14.08 4.29 0.66
C GLU A 36 15.40 3.62 0.30
N LYS A 37 15.57 3.26 -0.98
CA LYS A 37 16.82 2.68 -1.46
C LYS A 37 17.98 3.66 -1.23
N GLU A 38 19.03 3.18 -0.55
CA GLU A 38 20.22 3.98 -0.21
C GLU A 38 19.89 5.25 0.62
N GLY A 39 18.76 5.23 1.33
CA GLY A 39 18.32 6.30 2.24
C GLY A 39 18.15 5.80 3.68
N GLY A 40 17.80 6.73 4.58
CA GLY A 40 17.55 6.43 5.99
C GLY A 40 16.08 6.29 6.37
N ARG A 41 15.15 6.42 5.42
CA ARG A 41 13.72 6.44 5.68
C ARG A 41 13.13 5.04 5.59
N HIS A 42 12.51 4.60 6.68
CA HIS A 42 11.74 3.37 6.81
C HIS A 42 10.35 3.73 7.34
N GLN A 43 9.30 3.32 6.64
CA GLN A 43 7.92 3.52 7.05
C GLN A 43 7.22 2.16 7.08
N SER A 44 6.52 1.88 8.17
CA SER A 44 5.71 0.68 8.33
C SER A 44 4.33 1.04 8.85
N PHE A 45 3.32 0.29 8.41
CA PHE A 45 1.99 0.34 9.00
C PHE A 45 1.36 -1.05 8.98
N VAL A 46 0.59 -1.34 10.02
CA VAL A 46 -0.21 -2.56 10.12
C VAL A 46 -1.54 -2.28 9.43
N VAL A 47 -2.00 -3.22 8.61
CA VAL A 47 -3.35 -3.21 8.06
C VAL A 47 -4.28 -3.78 9.12
N GLU A 48 -5.06 -2.91 9.75
CA GLU A 48 -6.00 -3.30 10.80
C GLU A 48 -7.26 -3.92 10.19
N ASN A 49 -8.00 -4.69 11.00
CA ASN A 49 -9.34 -5.13 10.60
C ASN A 49 -10.28 -3.95 10.32
N SER A 50 -10.09 -2.82 11.03
CA SER A 50 -10.84 -1.58 10.80
C SER A 50 -10.62 -1.03 9.38
N ASP A 51 -9.41 -1.14 8.85
CA ASP A 51 -9.06 -0.72 7.49
C ASP A 51 -9.75 -1.61 6.44
N LEU A 52 -9.80 -2.93 6.69
CA LEU A 52 -10.47 -3.88 5.81
C LEU A 52 -11.99 -3.66 5.78
N VAL A 53 -12.61 -3.41 6.93
CA VAL A 53 -14.06 -3.13 7.03
C VAL A 53 -14.40 -1.81 6.33
N ARG A 54 -13.50 -0.82 6.36
CA ARG A 54 -13.68 0.49 5.72
C ARG A 54 -13.25 0.50 4.26
N ALA A 55 -12.64 -0.57 3.76
CA ALA A 55 -12.17 -0.66 2.39
C ALA A 55 -13.35 -0.60 1.41
N LEU A 56 -13.17 0.15 0.32
CA LEU A 56 -14.16 0.23 -0.74
C LEU A 56 -13.97 -0.91 -1.73
N THR A 57 -15.05 -1.60 -2.08
CA THR A 57 -15.02 -2.54 -3.20
C THR A 57 -14.87 -1.77 -4.51
N ILE A 58 -13.78 -2.01 -5.22
CA ILE A 58 -13.56 -1.44 -6.55
C ILE A 58 -14.11 -2.44 -7.58
N ASN A 59 -15.30 -2.17 -8.12
CA ASN A 59 -15.91 -3.02 -9.15
C ASN A 59 -15.21 -2.87 -10.51
N GLU A 60 -14.72 -1.66 -10.82
CA GLU A 60 -13.99 -1.33 -12.04
C GLU A 60 -12.79 -0.45 -11.66
N LEU A 61 -11.58 -0.91 -12.02
CA LEU A 61 -10.37 -0.14 -11.78
C LEU A 61 -10.14 0.84 -12.94
N SER A 62 -10.48 2.11 -12.76
CA SER A 62 -10.06 3.17 -13.69
C SER A 62 -8.68 3.68 -13.31
N VAL A 63 -7.63 3.19 -13.98
CA VAL A 63 -6.29 3.77 -13.86
C VAL A 63 -6.19 4.91 -14.87
N LYS A 64 -5.97 6.15 -14.40
CA LYS A 64 -5.62 7.29 -15.27
C LYS A 64 -4.22 7.15 -15.86
#